data_AF-A0A4R1YUQ5-F1
#
_entry.id   AF-A0A4R1YUQ5-F1
#
_cell.length_a   1.000
_cell.length_b   1.000
_cell.length_c   1.000
_cell.angle_alpha   90.00
_cell.angle_beta   90.00
_cell.angle_gamma   90.00
#
_symmetry.space_group_name_H-M   'P 1'
#
loop_
_entity.id
_entity.type
_entity.pdbx_description
1 polymer ?
#
loop_
_entity_poly.entity_id
_entity_poly.type
_entity_poly.pdbx_seq_one_letter_code
_entity_poly.pdbx_strand_id
1 'polypeptide(L)'
;MQQFEFAVLPAPGRVGRGGTLRGDQAFSAALTEIMNEMGAGGWDFAGAETVPCRVGRWPLSRRADRHVLVFRRARDSRLDRMAASERNAPRHDDPMEITVQPRRVSTADSPRNVRKLRPVLDPMPTHATAAE
;
A
#
# COMPACT_ATOMS: atom_id res chain seq x y z
N MET A 1 1.79 -3.09 -9.42
CA MET A 1 1.22 -4.34 -8.86
C MET A 1 0.77 -4.05 -7.44
N GLN A 2 -0.48 -4.36 -7.09
CA GLN A 2 -0.95 -4.23 -5.70
C GLN A 2 -0.17 -5.19 -4.81
N GLN A 3 0.28 -4.69 -3.67
CA GLN A 3 0.97 -5.48 -2.66
C GLN A 3 -0.05 -5.91 -1.62
N PHE A 4 -0.09 -7.19 -1.28
CA PHE A 4 -0.97 -7.73 -0.25
C PHE A 4 -0.17 -8.19 0.96
N GLU A 5 -0.76 -8.01 2.12
CA GLU A 5 -0.35 -8.71 3.34
C GLU A 5 -1.31 -9.88 3.54
N PHE A 6 -0.77 -11.02 3.97
CA PHE A 6 -1.54 -12.25 4.18
C PHE A 6 -1.48 -12.67 5.64
N ALA A 7 -2.63 -13.06 6.18
CA ALA A 7 -2.77 -13.70 7.48
C ALA A 7 -3.32 -15.11 7.29
N VAL A 8 -2.72 -16.08 7.97
CA VAL A 8 -3.13 -17.50 7.90
C VAL A 8 -3.51 -17.95 9.29
N LEU A 9 -4.79 -18.30 9.46
CA LEU A 9 -5.36 -18.76 10.71
C LEU A 9 -5.69 -20.25 10.61
N PRO A 10 -5.52 -21.04 11.69
CA PRO A 10 -5.99 -22.41 11.69
C PRO A 10 -7.52 -22.44 11.60
N ALA A 11 -8.08 -23.37 10.84
CA ALA A 11 -9.52 -23.58 10.85
C ALA A 11 -9.97 -24.05 12.26
N PRO A 12 -11.17 -23.63 12.73
CA PRO A 12 -11.68 -24.01 14.03
C PRO A 12 -11.91 -25.53 14.11
N GLY A 13 -10.97 -26.27 14.73
CA GLY A 13 -10.95 -27.73 14.71
C GLY A 13 -11.76 -28.42 15.82
N ARG A 14 -11.95 -27.77 16.96
CA ARG A 14 -12.76 -28.31 18.06
C ARG A 14 -13.39 -27.15 18.81
N VAL A 15 -14.67 -26.92 18.60
CA VAL A 15 -15.41 -25.94 19.40
C VAL A 15 -15.60 -26.56 20.77
N GLY A 16 -15.12 -25.87 21.81
CA GLY A 16 -15.05 -26.40 23.17
C GLY A 16 -16.40 -26.93 23.64
N ARG A 17 -16.39 -28.02 24.43
CA ARG A 17 -17.59 -28.67 24.98
C ARG A 17 -18.37 -27.81 26.01
N GLY A 18 -18.08 -26.51 26.11
CA GLY A 18 -18.56 -25.61 27.18
C GLY A 18 -19.73 -24.71 26.80
N GLY A 19 -20.22 -24.76 25.55
CA GLY A 19 -21.38 -23.98 25.11
C GLY A 19 -22.66 -24.81 24.94
N THR A 20 -23.82 -24.14 24.95
CA THR A 20 -25.12 -24.73 24.62
C THR A 20 -25.15 -25.27 23.18
N LEU A 21 -24.39 -24.64 22.28
CA LEU A 21 -24.27 -25.03 20.88
C LEU A 21 -23.38 -26.28 20.74
N ARG A 22 -23.83 -27.25 19.93
CA ARG A 22 -23.13 -28.51 19.68
C ARG A 22 -22.99 -28.77 18.19
N GLY A 23 -21.97 -29.55 17.83
CA GLY A 23 -21.74 -29.98 16.44
C GLY A 23 -21.55 -28.80 15.49
N ASP A 24 -22.24 -28.85 14.36
CA ASP A 24 -22.11 -27.88 13.26
C ASP A 24 -22.44 -26.44 13.69
N GLN A 25 -23.42 -26.24 14.58
CA GLN A 25 -23.76 -24.89 15.06
C GLN A 25 -22.62 -24.24 15.82
N ALA A 26 -21.89 -25.03 16.62
CA ALA A 26 -20.73 -24.55 17.35
C ALA A 26 -19.61 -24.16 16.36
N PHE A 27 -19.39 -25.00 15.34
CA PHE A 27 -18.42 -24.74 14.27
C PHE A 27 -18.76 -23.47 13.49
N SER A 28 -20.02 -23.30 13.06
CA SER A 28 -20.48 -22.10 12.36
C SER A 28 -20.30 -20.85 13.22
N ALA A 29 -20.64 -20.90 14.51
CA ALA A 29 -20.46 -19.77 15.41
C ALA A 29 -18.98 -19.36 15.54
N ALA A 30 -18.08 -20.33 15.73
CA ALA A 30 -16.64 -20.07 15.80
C ALA A 30 -16.08 -19.53 14.47
N LEU A 31 -16.55 -20.05 13.34
CA LEU A 31 -16.17 -19.52 12.03
C LEU A 31 -16.66 -18.08 11.84
N THR A 32 -17.91 -17.80 12.21
CA THR A 32 -18.49 -16.45 12.15
C THR A 32 -17.70 -15.46 13.00
N GLU A 33 -17.27 -15.86 14.20
CA GLU A 33 -16.44 -15.02 15.07
C GLU A 33 -15.11 -14.64 14.38
N ILE A 34 -14.38 -15.62 13.84
CA ILE A 34 -13.13 -15.38 13.10
C ILE A 34 -13.37 -14.45 11.90
N MET A 35 -14.44 -14.69 11.13
CA MET A 35 -14.75 -13.88 9.95
C MET A 35 -15.06 -12.43 10.32
N ASN A 36 -15.81 -12.22 11.41
CA ASN A 36 -16.14 -10.88 11.90
C ASN A 36 -14.92 -10.16 12.48
N GLU A 37 -14.07 -10.86 13.23
CA GLU A 37 -12.84 -10.30 13.79
C GLU A 37 -11.89 -9.85 12.68
N MET A 38 -11.66 -10.71 11.70
CA MET A 38 -10.81 -10.39 10.54
C MET A 38 -11.41 -9.27 9.69
N GLY A 39 -12.72 -9.30 9.45
CA GLY A 39 -13.43 -8.23 8.75
C GLY A 39 -13.33 -6.89 9.47
N ALA A 40 -13.45 -6.86 10.80
CA ALA A 40 -13.27 -5.66 11.61
C ALA A 40 -11.82 -5.13 11.54
N GLY A 41 -10.85 -6.02 11.39
CA GLY A 41 -9.43 -5.68 11.16
C GLY A 41 -9.10 -5.23 9.73
N GLY A 42 -10.08 -5.13 8.83
CA GLY A 42 -9.90 -4.74 7.44
C GLY A 42 -9.26 -5.83 6.57
N TRP A 43 -9.45 -7.09 6.94
CA TRP A 43 -8.97 -8.23 6.16
C TRP A 43 -10.10 -8.83 5.30
N ASP A 44 -9.76 -9.16 4.06
CA ASP A 44 -10.64 -9.86 3.14
C ASP A 44 -10.36 -11.36 3.17
N PHE A 45 -11.42 -12.16 3.15
CA PHE A 45 -11.31 -13.61 3.04
C PHE A 45 -10.82 -14.00 1.64
N ALA A 46 -9.68 -14.70 1.57
CA ALA A 46 -9.10 -15.16 0.31
C ALA A 46 -9.48 -16.61 -0.01
N GLY A 47 -9.58 -17.47 1.01
CA GLY A 47 -9.95 -18.88 0.83
C GLY A 47 -9.61 -19.77 2.02
N ALA A 48 -10.05 -21.02 1.95
CA ALA A 48 -9.67 -22.07 2.86
C ALA A 48 -8.76 -23.07 2.14
N GLU A 49 -7.63 -23.41 2.76
CA GLU A 49 -6.61 -24.27 2.17
C GLU A 49 -6.31 -25.46 3.07
N THR A 50 -5.88 -26.57 2.44
CA THR A 50 -5.46 -27.78 3.16
C THR A 50 -3.99 -28.04 2.89
N VAL A 51 -3.18 -27.88 3.93
CA VAL A 51 -1.72 -27.97 3.82
C VAL A 51 -1.23 -29.27 4.46
N PRO A 52 -0.54 -30.14 3.70
CA PRO A 52 0.10 -31.31 4.29
C PRO A 52 1.29 -30.87 5.14
N CYS A 53 1.28 -31.21 6.42
CA CYS A 53 2.34 -30.93 7.37
C CYS A 53 2.87 -32.21 8.04
N ARG A 54 4.06 -32.10 8.64
CA ARG A 54 4.66 -33.19 9.40
C ARG A 54 4.60 -32.83 10.88
N VAL A 55 3.96 -33.68 11.67
CA VAL A 55 3.74 -33.46 13.11
C VAL A 55 4.57 -34.46 13.91
N GLY A 56 5.14 -34.01 15.02
CA GLY A 56 6.02 -34.80 15.90
C GLY A 56 7.51 -34.61 15.61
N ARG A 57 8.35 -35.16 16.48
CA ARG A 57 9.82 -35.07 16.37
C ARG A 57 10.38 -36.31 15.68
N TRP A 58 11.43 -36.14 14.88
CA TRP A 58 12.14 -37.27 14.29
C TRP A 58 12.67 -38.22 15.39
N PRO A 59 12.53 -39.56 15.27
CA PRO A 59 12.07 -40.32 14.09
C PRO A 59 10.55 -40.64 14.04
N LEU A 60 9.75 -40.28 15.06
CA LEU A 60 8.32 -40.62 15.15
C LEU A 60 7.40 -39.64 14.39
N SER A 61 7.92 -38.88 13.44
CA SER A 61 7.15 -37.88 12.72
C SER A 61 6.09 -38.52 11.81
N ARG A 62 4.85 -38.01 11.82
CA ARG A 62 3.77 -38.46 10.93
C ARG A 62 3.30 -37.33 10.03
N ARG A 63 2.80 -37.67 8.83
CA ARG A 63 2.13 -36.72 7.94
C ARG A 63 0.71 -36.48 8.45
N ALA A 64 0.28 -35.23 8.48
CA ALA A 64 -1.06 -34.81 8.85
C ALA A 64 -1.47 -33.62 7.99
N ASP A 65 -2.75 -33.53 7.64
CA ASP A 65 -3.27 -32.39 6.92
C ASP A 65 -3.77 -31.33 7.90
N ARG A 66 -3.45 -30.07 7.63
CA ARG A 66 -3.92 -28.93 8.42
C ARG A 66 -4.76 -28.03 7.54
N HIS A 67 -5.99 -27.81 7.99
CA HIS A 67 -6.90 -26.85 7.36
C HIS A 67 -6.64 -25.45 7.92
N VAL A 68 -6.53 -24.47 7.02
CA VAL A 68 -6.26 -23.07 7.36
C VAL A 68 -7.20 -22.15 6.59
N LEU A 69 -7.48 -20.99 7.17
CA LEU A 69 -8.18 -19.88 6.56
C LEU A 69 -7.15 -18.82 6.18
N VAL A 70 -7.19 -18.38 4.93
CA VAL A 70 -6.28 -17.36 4.39
C VAL A 70 -7.06 -16.07 4.23
N PHE A 71 -6.52 -15.01 4.80
CA PHE A 71 -7.01 -13.65 4.69
C PHE A 71 -5.95 -12.77 4.05
N ARG A 72 -6.39 -11.74 3.33
CA ARG A 72 -5.51 -10.77 2.70
C ARG A 72 -5.98 -9.35 3.00
N ARG A 73 -5.05 -8.41 3.05
CA ARG A 73 -5.36 -6.97 3.02
C ARG A 73 -4.42 -6.26 2.08
N ALA A 74 -4.90 -5.24 1.38
CA ALA A 74 -4.04 -4.40 0.57
C ALA A 74 -3.04 -3.66 1.49
N ARG A 75 -1.74 -3.73 1.18
CA ARG A 75 -0.75 -2.86 1.81
C ARG A 75 -0.91 -1.49 1.18
N ASP A 76 -1.10 -0.49 2.02
CA ASP A 76 -1.42 0.86 1.59
C ASP A 76 -0.19 1.52 0.95
N SER A 77 0.02 1.24 -0.34
CA SER A 77 1.10 1.83 -1.10
C SER A 77 0.75 3.28 -1.44
N ARG A 78 1.74 4.18 -1.46
CA ARG A 78 1.51 5.59 -1.82
C ARG A 78 0.76 5.74 -3.15
N LEU A 79 1.02 4.84 -4.10
CA LEU A 79 0.36 4.79 -5.40
C LEU A 79 -1.09 4.32 -5.30
N ASP A 80 -1.41 3.37 -4.42
CA ASP A 80 -2.79 2.93 -4.20
C ASP A 80 -3.64 4.00 -3.52
N ARG A 81 -3.07 4.79 -2.58
CA ARG A 81 -3.76 5.98 -2.02
C ARG A 81 -4.06 7.03 -3.07
N MET A 82 -3.10 7.32 -3.94
CA MET A 82 -3.30 8.27 -5.05
C MET A 82 -4.37 7.76 -6.02
N ALA A 83 -4.31 6.49 -6.44
CA ALA A 83 -5.31 5.90 -7.32
C ALA A 83 -6.71 5.79 -6.67
N ALA A 84 -6.80 5.54 -5.36
CA ALA A 84 -8.05 5.57 -4.62
C ALA A 84 -8.62 7.00 -4.54
N SER A 85 -7.77 8.01 -4.31
CA SER A 85 -8.19 9.42 -4.32
C SER A 85 -8.68 9.88 -5.70
N GLU A 86 -8.05 9.43 -6.79
CA GLU A 86 -8.50 9.72 -8.15
C GLU A 86 -9.83 9.03 -8.49
N ARG A 87 -10.04 7.78 -8.03
CA ARG A 87 -11.32 7.07 -8.22
C ARG A 87 -12.48 7.70 -7.46
N ASN A 88 -12.22 8.22 -6.26
CA ASN A 88 -13.23 8.91 -5.43
C ASN A 88 -13.31 10.41 -5.72
N ALA A 89 -12.49 10.95 -6.63
CA ALA A 89 -12.60 12.34 -7.02
C ALA A 89 -13.95 12.54 -7.71
N PRO A 90 -14.73 13.57 -7.32
CA PRO A 90 -15.94 13.92 -8.04
C PRO A 90 -15.58 14.18 -9.51
N ARG A 91 -16.16 13.40 -10.42
CA ARG A 91 -16.05 13.64 -11.86
C ARG A 91 -16.72 14.98 -12.12
N HIS A 92 -15.91 16.01 -12.34
CA HIS A 92 -16.40 17.26 -12.89
C HIS A 92 -16.78 16.97 -14.34
N ASP A 93 -18.05 16.63 -14.57
CA ASP A 93 -18.66 16.59 -15.90
C ASP A 93 -19.02 18.00 -16.39
N ASP A 94 -18.93 19.01 -15.51
CA ASP A 94 -19.00 20.40 -15.93
C ASP A 94 -17.74 20.74 -16.74
N PRO A 95 -17.89 21.30 -17.96
CA PRO A 95 -16.75 21.80 -18.69
C PRO A 95 -16.08 22.86 -17.81
N MET A 96 -14.93 22.52 -17.25
CA MET A 96 -14.06 23.50 -16.62
C MET A 96 -13.70 24.51 -17.70
N GLU A 97 -14.39 25.65 -17.68
CA GLU A 97 -13.97 26.82 -18.44
C GLU A 97 -12.65 27.25 -17.80
N ILE A 98 -11.54 26.79 -18.37
CA ILE A 98 -10.22 27.28 -18.06
C ILE A 98 -10.22 28.72 -18.57
N THR A 99 -10.73 29.65 -17.75
CA THR A 99 -10.60 31.06 -17.98
C THR A 99 -9.13 31.38 -17.76
N VAL A 100 -8.32 31.20 -18.82
CA VAL A 100 -6.99 31.77 -18.88
C VAL A 100 -7.21 33.27 -18.90
N GLN A 101 -7.34 33.88 -17.72
CA GLN A 101 -7.23 35.31 -17.61
C GLN A 101 -5.84 35.62 -18.14
N PRO A 102 -5.69 36.33 -19.28
CA PRO A 102 -4.39 36.76 -19.72
C PRO A 102 -3.85 37.58 -18.56
N ARG A 103 -2.85 37.03 -17.87
CA ARG A 103 -2.13 37.77 -16.84
C ARG A 103 -1.66 39.01 -17.56
N ARG A 104 -2.23 40.16 -17.22
CA ARG A 104 -1.87 41.44 -17.82
C ARG A 104 -0.38 41.59 -17.55
N VAL A 105 0.45 41.21 -18.52
CA VAL A 105 1.87 41.50 -18.49
C VAL A 105 1.88 43.01 -18.51
N SER A 106 2.26 43.62 -17.40
CA SER A 106 2.40 45.05 -17.33
C SER A 106 3.37 45.44 -18.44
N THR A 107 2.85 45.99 -19.54
CA THR A 107 3.60 46.75 -20.54
C THR A 107 3.97 48.09 -19.90
N ALA A 108 4.59 48.04 -18.73
CA ALA A 108 5.36 49.15 -18.24
C ALA A 108 6.53 49.21 -19.20
N ASP A 109 6.39 50.07 -20.21
CA ASP A 109 7.40 50.43 -21.21
C ASP A 109 8.53 51.26 -20.57
N SER A 110 8.84 50.97 -19.31
CA SER A 110 10.03 51.44 -18.65
C SER A 110 11.03 50.29 -18.75
N PRO A 111 12.11 50.43 -19.53
CA PRO A 111 13.17 49.43 -19.51
C PRO A 111 13.60 49.28 -18.06
N ARG A 112 13.36 48.09 -17.48
CA ARG A 112 13.94 47.76 -16.18
C ARG A 112 15.43 47.98 -16.33
N ASN A 113 15.99 48.91 -15.57
CA ASN A 113 17.42 49.15 -15.57
C ASN A 113 18.09 47.90 -14.97
N VAL A 114 18.41 46.94 -15.84
CA VAL A 114 19.19 45.77 -15.48
C VAL A 114 20.57 46.34 -15.20
N ARG A 115 20.94 46.44 -13.92
CA ARG A 115 22.33 46.65 -13.53
C ARG A 115 23.10 45.56 -14.26
N LYS A 116 23.89 45.94 -15.28
CA LYS A 116 24.78 45.01 -15.98
C LYS A 116 25.72 44.48 -14.91
N LEU A 117 25.41 43.29 -14.39
CA LEU A 117 26.37 42.47 -13.66
C LEU A 117 27.45 42.20 -14.68
N ARG A 118 28.53 43.00 -14.64
CA ARG A 118 29.75 42.66 -15.37
C ARG A 118 30.19 41.32 -14.80
N PRO A 119 30.30 40.26 -15.62
CA PRO A 119 30.95 39.05 -15.18
C PRO A 119 32.38 39.47 -14.81
N VAL A 120 32.71 39.42 -13.52
CA VAL A 120 34.11 39.43 -13.11
C VAL A 120 34.61 38.04 -13.49
N LEU A 121 35.20 37.94 -14.67
CA LEU A 121 36.08 36.82 -14.99
C LEU A 121 37.30 37.01 -14.10
N ASP A 122 37.37 36.22 -13.03
CA ASP A 122 38.61 36.10 -12.29
C ASP A 122 39.71 35.68 -13.30
N PRO A 123 40.85 36.40 -13.35
CA PRO A 123 41.93 36.00 -14.22
C PRO A 123 42.40 34.61 -13.80
N MET A 124 42.29 33.66 -14.72
CA MET A 124 42.84 32.32 -14.55
C MET A 124 44.32 32.42 -14.15
N PRO A 125 44.78 31.71 -13.11
CA PRO A 125 46.19 31.70 -12.77
C PRO A 125 46.96 31.16 -13.97
N THR A 126 47.80 32.02 -14.54
CA THR A 126 48.83 31.62 -15.50
C THR A 126 49.79 30.70 -14.75
N HIS A 127 49.67 29.39 -14.97
CA HIS A 127 50.74 28.47 -14.62
C HIS A 127 51.95 28.85 -15.49
N ALA A 128 52.86 29.58 -14.85
CA ALA A 128 54.17 29.89 -15.39
C ALA A 128 54.91 28.59 -15.68
N THR A 129 55.46 28.54 -16.88
CA THR A 129 56.53 27.64 -17.32
C THR A 129 57.66 27.55 -16.30
N ALA A 130 58.03 26.33 -15.92
CA ALA A 130 59.39 25.92 -15.56
C ALA A 130 59.51 24.47 -16.06
N ALA A 131 60.18 24.20 -17.17
CA ALA A 131 61.64 24.01 -17.23
C ALA A 131 62.09 22.94 -16.23
N GLU A 132 62.09 21.69 -16.66
CA GLU A 132 63.30 20.83 -16.75
C GLU A 132 63.00 19.61 -17.64
#